data_AF-A0A354B048-F1
#
_entry.id   AF-A0A354B048-F1
#
_cell.length_a   1.000
_cell.length_b   1.000
_cell.length_c   1.000
_cell.angle_alpha   90.00
_cell.angle_beta   90.00
_cell.angle_gamma   90.00
#
_symmetry.space_group_name_H-M   'P 1'
#
loop_
_entity.id
_entity.type
_entity.pdbx_description
1 polymer ?
#
loop_
_entity_poly.entity_id
_entity_poly.type
_entity_poly.pdbx_seq_one_letter_code
_entity_poly.pdbx_strand_id
1 'polypeptide(L)' 'MPYRISRRAYAETYGPTTGDRLRLADTELILEVEKDFTSYGDEVKFGGGKVIRDGMGQAQTSRAEGAVDTVIT' A
#
# COMPACT_ATOMS: atom_id res chain seq x y z
N MET A 1 20.47 7.35 4.00
CA MET A 1 20.37 8.14 2.76
C MET A 1 18.93 8.11 2.28
N PRO A 2 18.32 9.23 1.90
CA PRO A 2 16.97 9.23 1.33
C PRO A 2 17.00 8.55 -0.04
N TYR A 3 16.12 7.58 -0.25
CA TYR A 3 15.87 6.97 -1.56
C TYR A 3 14.66 7.63 -2.21
N ARG A 4 14.72 7.88 -3.51
CA ARG A 4 13.59 8.44 -4.27
C ARG A 4 13.14 7.42 -5.30
N ILE A 5 11.83 7.24 -5.40
CA ILE A 5 11.16 6.41 -6.40
C ILE A 5 10.34 7.31 -7.32
N SER A 6 10.23 6.94 -8.60
CA SER A 6 9.36 7.67 -9.52
C SER A 6 7.89 7.35 -9.23
N ARG A 7 6.97 8.31 -9.44
CA ARG A 7 5.53 8.08 -9.24
C ARG A 7 4.99 6.90 -10.04
N ARG A 8 5.46 6.70 -11.28
CA ARG A 8 5.08 5.55 -12.10
C ARG A 8 5.52 4.22 -11.48
N ALA A 9 6.78 4.10 -11.06
CA ALA A 9 7.28 2.88 -10.44
C ALA A 9 6.58 2.60 -9.10
N TYR A 10 6.25 3.66 -8.35
CA TYR A 10 5.42 3.57 -7.15
C TYR A 10 4.03 2.99 -7.47
N ALA A 11 3.34 3.59 -8.46
CA ALA A 11 2.00 3.16 -8.86
C ALA A 11 1.96 1.71 -9.38
N GLU A 12 2.97 1.29 -10.14
CA GLU A 12 3.12 -0.10 -10.60
C GLU A 12 3.38 -1.09 -9.44
N THR A 13 3.92 -0.61 -8.31
CA THR A 13 4.30 -1.45 -7.17
C THR A 13 3.22 -1.49 -6.09
N TYR A 14 2.63 -0.35 -5.75
CA TYR A 14 1.75 -0.17 -4.58
C TYR A 14 0.38 0.40 -4.95
N GLY A 15 0.17 0.76 -6.21
CA GLY A 15 -1.03 1.48 -6.64
C GLY A 15 -0.86 3.00 -6.56
N PRO A 16 -1.85 3.75 -7.10
CA PRO A 16 -1.84 5.20 -7.14
C PRO A 16 -1.84 5.81 -5.73
N THR A 17 -1.21 6.96 -5.58
CA THR A 17 -1.20 7.75 -4.34
C THR A 17 -1.78 9.15 -4.55
N THR A 18 -1.78 9.99 -3.51
CA THR A 18 -2.42 11.32 -3.51
C THR A 18 -2.06 12.14 -4.76
N GLY A 19 -3.11 12.64 -5.43
CA GLY A 19 -3.05 13.42 -6.67
C GLY A 19 -2.95 12.59 -7.96
N ASP A 20 -2.73 11.27 -7.87
CA ASP A 20 -2.81 10.41 -9.05
C ASP A 20 -4.27 10.23 -9.49
N ARG A 21 -4.47 10.09 -10.80
CA ARG A 21 -5.80 9.98 -11.42
C ARG A 21 -5.97 8.68 -12.18
N LEU A 22 -7.16 8.10 -12.07
CA LEU A 22 -7.51 6.82 -12.70
C LEU A 22 -8.81 6.95 -13.47
N ARG A 23 -8.84 6.34 -14.66
CA ARG A 23 -10.07 6.16 -15.42
C ARG A 23 -10.85 4.98 -14.85
N LEU A 24 -12.14 5.15 -14.63
CA LEU A 24 -13.03 4.05 -14.26
C LEU A 24 -13.34 3.21 -15.50
N ALA A 25 -12.60 2.11 -15.63
CA ALA A 25 -12.73 1.16 -16.73
C ALA A 25 -12.69 1.85 -18.11
N ASP A 26 -13.65 1.55 -18.97
CA ASP A 26 -13.82 2.08 -20.32
C ASP A 26 -14.72 3.33 -20.38
N THR A 27 -15.04 3.94 -19.23
CA THR A 27 -15.83 5.17 -19.16
C THR A 27 -14.96 6.43 -19.33
N GLU A 28 -15.60 7.59 -19.42
CA GLU A 28 -14.93 8.90 -19.37
C GLU A 28 -14.86 9.50 -17.95
N LEU A 29 -15.15 8.69 -16.92
CA LEU A 29 -15.03 9.12 -15.53
C LEU A 29 -13.58 8.99 -15.05
N ILE A 30 -13.04 10.08 -14.52
CA ILE A 30 -11.70 10.15 -13.93
C ILE A 30 -11.81 10.43 -12.43
N LEU A 31 -11.27 9.53 -11.61
CA LEU A 31 -11.14 9.71 -10.16
C LEU A 31 -9.75 10.24 -9.82
N GLU A 32 -9.66 10.99 -8.72
CA GLU A 32 -8.40 11.42 -8.12
C GLU A 32 -8.27 10.84 -6.71
N VAL A 33 -7.09 10.37 -6.35
CA VAL A 33 -6.80 9.97 -4.96
C VAL A 33 -6.63 11.23 -4.13
N GLU A 34 -7.62 11.54 -3.28
CA GLU A 34 -7.61 12.78 -2.48
C GLU A 34 -6.74 12.68 -1.23
N LYS A 35 -6.58 11.47 -0.68
CA LYS A 35 -5.80 11.23 0.53
C LYS A 35 -5.24 9.81 0.54
N ASP A 36 -3.98 9.72 0.96
CA ASP A 36 -3.27 8.48 1.25
C ASP A 36 -2.84 8.51 2.72
N PHE A 37 -3.04 7.40 3.43
CA PHE A 37 -2.66 7.22 4.83
C PHE A 37 -1.32 6.49 5.00
N THR A 38 -0.66 6.17 3.90
CA THR A 38 0.64 5.50 3.88
C THR A 38 1.76 6.45 4.30
N SER A 39 2.65 5.96 5.16
CA SER A 39 3.98 6.54 5.35
C SER A 39 4.91 5.97 4.28
N TYR A 40 5.34 6.79 3.32
CA TYR A 40 6.07 6.28 2.16
C TYR A 40 7.39 5.61 2.53
N GLY A 41 7.53 4.33 2.16
CA GLY A 41 8.62 3.44 2.56
C GLY A 41 8.18 2.32 3.51
N ASP A 42 7.04 2.46 4.17
CA ASP A 42 6.45 1.47 5.10
C ASP A 42 5.20 0.80 4.50
N GLU A 43 5.05 0.78 3.17
CA GLU A 43 3.94 0.12 2.50
C GLU A 43 3.82 -1.35 2.91
N VAL A 44 2.62 -1.75 3.29
CA VAL A 44 2.36 -3.14 3.65
C VAL A 44 2.20 -3.95 2.37
N LYS A 45 3.11 -4.90 2.11
CA LYS A 45 3.04 -5.77 0.93
C LYS A 45 3.39 -7.20 1.27
N PHE A 46 2.52 -8.12 0.87
CA PHE A 46 2.71 -9.56 1.03
C PHE A 46 3.53 -10.18 -0.11
N GLY A 47 4.36 -11.19 0.22
CA GLY A 47 5.13 -12.00 -0.71
C GLY A 47 6.52 -12.38 -0.20
N GLY A 48 7.19 -13.30 -0.89
CA GLY A 48 8.54 -13.74 -0.56
C GLY A 48 9.52 -12.57 -0.53
N GLY A 49 10.23 -12.40 0.59
CA GLY A 49 11.21 -11.32 0.79
C GLY A 49 10.62 -9.93 1.01
N LYS A 50 9.30 -9.78 1.23
CA LYS A 50 8.63 -8.48 1.37
C LYS A 50 8.35 -8.11 2.83
N VAL A 51 7.41 -7.19 3.05
CA VAL A 51 7.17 -6.52 4.33
C VAL A 51 6.38 -7.39 5.30
N ILE A 52 5.27 -8.02 4.86
CA ILE A 52 4.48 -8.90 5.72
C ILE A 52 5.20 -10.23 5.91
N ARG A 53 6.02 -10.29 6.95
CA ARG A 53 6.73 -11.47 7.45
C ARG A 53 6.90 -11.35 8.96
N ASP A 54 7.10 -12.49 9.58
CA ASP A 54 7.30 -12.63 11.03
C ASP A 54 8.36 -11.66 11.56
N GLY A 55 8.01 -10.86 12.57
CA GLY A 55 8.92 -9.89 13.20
C GLY A 55 9.19 -8.62 12.38
N MET A 56 8.52 -8.44 11.24
CA MET A 56 8.58 -7.22 10.41
C MET A 56 7.20 -6.55 10.38
N GLY A 57 6.54 -6.49 9.21
CA GLY A 57 5.18 -5.95 9.08
C GLY A 57 4.08 -6.83 9.70
N GLN A 58 4.42 -8.02 10.20
CA GLN A 58 3.49 -8.90 10.93
C GLN A 58 3.87 -8.94 12.41
N ALA A 59 2.98 -8.44 13.27
CA ALA A 59 3.12 -8.51 14.72
C ALA A 59 2.87 -9.93 15.26
N GLN A 60 3.40 -10.23 16.45
CA GLN A 60 3.16 -11.48 17.20
C GLN A 60 1.83 -11.49 17.97
N THR A 61 1.12 -10.37 17.96
CA THR A 61 -0.15 -10.19 18.67
C THR A 61 -1.16 -11.23 18.20
N SER A 62 -1.81 -11.92 19.13
CA SER A 62 -2.85 -12.88 18.79
C SER A 62 -4.14 -12.19 18.35
N ARG A 63 -5.05 -12.94 17.70
CA ARG A 63 -6.40 -12.43 17.40
C ARG A 63 -7.15 -11.97 18.65
N ALA A 64 -6.97 -12.69 19.77
CA ALA A 64 -7.61 -12.32 21.05
C ALA A 64 -7.10 -10.99 21.61
N GLU A 65 -5.90 -10.57 21.22
CA GLU A 65 -5.26 -9.32 21.62
C GLU A 65 -5.43 -8.19 20.57
N GLY A 66 -6.22 -8.43 19.52
CA GLY A 66 -6.60 -7.41 18.54
C GLY A 66 -5.94 -7.52 17.17
N ALA A 67 -5.24 -8.61 16.85
CA ALA A 67 -4.82 -8.85 15.47
C ALA A 67 -6.02 -9.01 14.54
N VAL A 68 -5.93 -8.41 13.35
CA VAL A 68 -7.00 -8.45 12.34
C VAL A 68 -7.09 -9.85 11.70
N ASP A 69 -8.31 -10.28 11.39
CA ASP A 69 -8.55 -11.55 10.70
C ASP A 69 -8.08 -11.51 9.24
N THR A 70 -8.17 -10.34 8.59
CA THR A 70 -7.77 -10.12 7.21
C THR A 70 -7.43 -8.65 7.01
N VAL A 71 -6.41 -8.38 6.19
CA VAL A 71 -6.05 -7.03 5.73
C VAL A 71 -6.03 -6.98 4.22
N ILE A 72 -6.62 -5.95 3.64
CA ILE A 72 -6.52 -5.64 2.20
C ILE A 72 -5.48 -4.54 2.08
N THR A 73 -4.38 -4.87 1.41
CA THR A 73 -3.19 -4.02 1.27
C THR A 73 -3.06 -3.51 -0.14
#